data_AF-A0A8I0U789-F1
#
_entry.id   AF-A0A8I0U789-F1
#
_cell.length_a   1.000
_cell.length_b   1.000
_cell.length_c   1.000
_cell.angle_alpha   90.00
_cell.angle_beta   90.00
_cell.angle_gamma   90.00
#
_symmetry.space_group_name_H-M   'P 1'
#
loop_
_entity.id
_entity.type
_entity.pdbx_description
1 polymer ?
#
loop_
_entity_poly.entity_id
_entity_poly.type
_entity_poly.pdbx_seq_one_letter_code
_entity_poly.pdbx_strand_id
1 'polypeptide(L)' 'MEYDTERAVGADSNILVREKTGKLDLVLNEHDLAAPVDYREQAESMFNEEAKAIRRVTNGINLRRELYA' A
#
# COMPACT_ATOMS: atom_id res chain seq x y z
N MET A 1 39.51 -40.58 -17.46
CA MET A 1 38.35 -40.54 -16.56
C MET A 1 37.54 -39.34 -16.97
N GLU A 2 36.43 -39.58 -17.63
CA GLU A 2 35.44 -38.55 -17.97
C GLU A 2 34.65 -38.28 -16.69
N TYR A 3 34.67 -37.05 -16.21
CA TYR A 3 33.92 -36.67 -15.01
C TYR A 3 32.48 -36.42 -15.45
N ASP A 4 31.56 -37.27 -14.99
CA ASP A 4 30.14 -37.09 -15.23
C ASP A 4 29.67 -35.89 -14.39
N THR A 5 29.58 -34.72 -15.02
CA THR A 5 29.15 -33.50 -14.32
C THR A 5 27.64 -33.55 -14.17
N GLU A 6 27.17 -33.89 -12.97
CA GLU A 6 25.74 -33.88 -12.67
C GLU A 6 25.16 -32.46 -12.72
N ARG A 7 23.93 -32.35 -13.19
CA ARG A 7 23.23 -31.07 -13.39
C ARG A 7 22.90 -30.44 -12.04
N ALA A 8 23.06 -29.12 -11.93
CA ALA A 8 22.82 -28.38 -10.69
C ALA A 8 21.39 -28.56 -10.17
N VAL A 9 21.24 -28.76 -8.85
CA VAL A 9 19.95 -28.92 -8.18
C VAL A 9 19.10 -27.66 -8.41
N GLY A 10 17.96 -27.82 -9.08
CA GLY A 10 17.04 -26.71 -9.41
C GLY A 10 17.13 -26.18 -10.84
N ALA A 11 17.94 -26.77 -11.73
CA ALA A 11 18.05 -26.35 -13.13
C ALA A 11 16.74 -26.48 -13.94
N ASP A 12 15.79 -27.32 -13.51
CA ASP A 12 14.45 -27.48 -14.11
C ASP A 12 13.33 -26.82 -13.28
N SER A 13 13.68 -25.98 -12.31
CA SER A 13 12.70 -25.29 -11.47
C SER A 13 12.02 -24.15 -12.22
N ASN A 14 10.70 -24.18 -12.32
CA ASN A 14 9.86 -23.03 -12.73
C ASN A 14 9.62 -22.02 -11.60
N ILE A 15 10.30 -22.17 -10.46
CA ILE A 15 10.18 -21.32 -9.28
C ILE A 15 11.31 -20.30 -9.30
N LEU A 16 10.96 -19.02 -9.45
CA LEU A 16 11.91 -17.91 -9.32
C LEU A 16 12.15 -17.66 -7.83
N VAL A 17 13.28 -18.14 -7.32
CA VAL A 17 13.74 -17.83 -5.97
C VAL A 17 14.38 -16.46 -5.99
N ARG A 18 13.73 -15.48 -5.36
CA ARG A 18 14.25 -14.11 -5.29
C ARG A 18 15.53 -14.11 -4.44
N GLU A 19 16.66 -13.73 -5.05
CA GLU A 19 17.92 -13.58 -4.34
C GLU A 19 17.82 -12.51 -3.22
N LYS A 20 18.70 -12.66 -2.22
CA LYS A 20 18.73 -11.83 -1.00
C LYS A 20 18.59 -10.36 -1.34
N THR A 21 17.43 -9.81 -1.04
CA THR A 21 17.11 -8.40 -1.27
C THR A 21 17.78 -7.57 -0.17
N GLY A 22 18.54 -6.55 -0.55
CA GLY A 22 19.03 -5.54 0.40
C GLY A 22 17.87 -4.83 1.09
N LYS A 23 18.12 -4.22 2.26
CA LYS A 23 17.14 -3.39 2.97
C LYS A 23 17.40 -1.92 2.64
N LEU A 24 16.33 -1.15 2.49
CA LEU A 24 16.35 0.30 2.41
C LEU A 24 15.56 0.84 3.59
N ASP A 25 16.20 1.66 4.41
CA ASP A 25 15.52 2.35 5.51
C ASP A 25 14.82 3.59 4.95
N LEU A 26 13.52 3.72 5.23
CA LEU A 26 12.68 4.81 4.77
C LEU A 26 12.04 5.49 5.99
N VAL A 27 12.06 6.82 6.00
CA VAL A 27 11.32 7.63 6.97
C VAL A 27 10.01 8.07 6.32
N LEU A 28 8.89 7.66 6.90
CA LEU A 28 7.56 8.05 6.45
C LEU A 28 7.09 9.27 7.26
N ASN A 29 6.55 10.27 6.55
CA ASN A 29 5.91 11.40 7.20
C ASN A 29 4.46 11.05 7.52
N GLU A 30 4.01 11.39 8.72
CA GLU A 30 2.61 11.24 9.12
C GLU A 30 1.74 12.33 8.47
N HIS A 31 0.58 11.92 7.96
CA HIS A 31 -0.41 12.82 7.36
C HIS A 31 -1.75 12.53 8.02
N ASP A 32 -2.14 13.38 8.96
CA ASP A 32 -3.43 13.31 9.62
C ASP A 32 -4.37 14.42 9.11
N LEU A 33 -5.65 14.08 8.94
CA LEU A 33 -6.69 14.98 8.48
C LEU A 33 -8.05 14.47 8.97
N ALA A 34 -8.76 15.31 9.72
CA ALA A 34 -10.08 14.98 10.24
C ALA A 34 -11.18 15.75 9.51
N ALA A 35 -12.29 15.10 9.24
CA ALA A 35 -13.53 15.73 8.80
C ALA A 35 -14.61 15.44 9.86
N PRO A 36 -15.17 16.48 10.52
CA PRO A 36 -16.20 16.28 11.52
C PRO A 36 -17.52 15.84 10.88
N VAL A 37 -18.32 15.06 11.63
CA VAL A 37 -19.68 14.66 11.29
C VAL A 37 -20.61 15.22 12.38
N ASP A 38 -21.57 16.06 12.00
CA ASP A 38 -22.60 16.54 12.94
C ASP A 38 -23.71 15.48 13.05
N TYR A 39 -24.07 15.13 14.28
CA TYR A 39 -25.12 14.15 14.57
C TYR A 39 -26.50 14.60 14.07
N ARG A 40 -26.75 15.91 13.98
CA ARG A 40 -28.01 16.46 13.45
C ARG A 40 -28.09 16.27 11.94
N GLU A 41 -26.99 16.58 11.24
CA GLU A 41 -26.87 16.38 9.80
C GLU A 41 -26.97 14.89 9.45
N GLN A 42 -26.32 14.02 10.26
CA GLN A 42 -26.41 12.57 10.11
C GLN A 42 -27.84 12.05 10.29
N ALA A 43 -28.61 12.63 11.21
CA ALA A 43 -29.99 12.22 11.46
C ALA A 43 -30.97 12.63 10.34
N GLU A 44 -30.69 13.72 9.64
CA GLU A 44 -31.53 14.23 8.54
C GLU A 44 -31.08 13.74 7.16
N SER A 45 -29.87 13.19 7.05
CA SER A 45 -29.31 12.81 5.76
C SER A 45 -29.89 11.51 5.22
N MET A 46 -30.20 11.53 3.93
CA MET A 46 -30.52 10.32 3.16
C MET A 46 -29.29 9.46 2.84
N PHE A 47 -28.09 9.96 3.14
CA PHE A 47 -26.81 9.33 2.81
C PHE A 47 -25.94 9.18 4.05
N ASN A 48 -25.00 8.24 4.00
CA ASN A 48 -24.06 8.05 5.11
C ASN A 48 -23.03 9.21 5.15
N GLU A 49 -23.15 10.07 6.16
CA GLU A 49 -22.27 11.22 6.38
C GLU A 49 -20.85 10.82 6.79
N GLU A 50 -20.67 9.73 7.54
CA GLU A 50 -19.35 9.22 7.90
C GLU A 50 -18.58 8.78 6.65
N ALA A 51 -19.27 8.09 5.73
CA ALA A 51 -18.67 7.68 4.45
C ALA A 51 -18.25 8.89 3.60
N LYS A 52 -19.03 9.98 3.62
CA LYS A 52 -18.65 11.24 2.95
C LYS A 52 -17.44 11.89 3.61
N ALA A 53 -17.40 11.93 4.95
CA ALA A 53 -16.27 12.46 5.71
C ALA A 53 -14.98 11.68 5.42
N ILE A 54 -15.04 10.35 5.43
CA ILE A 54 -13.91 9.46 5.08
C ILE A 54 -13.43 9.76 3.65
N ARG A 55 -14.34 9.84 2.67
CA ARG A 55 -13.96 10.14 1.28
C ARG A 55 -13.27 11.49 1.16
N ARG A 56 -13.76 12.51 1.87
CA ARG A 56 -13.16 13.86 1.88
C ARG A 56 -11.73 13.83 2.40
N VAL A 57 -11.50 13.18 3.54
CA VAL A 57 -10.17 13.02 4.16
C VAL A 57 -9.24 12.26 3.22
N THR A 58 -9.66 11.10 2.73
CA THR A 58 -8.85 10.27 1.83
C THR A 58 -8.44 11.00 0.57
N ASN A 59 -9.38 11.73 -0.05
CA ASN A 59 -9.08 12.52 -1.24
C ASN A 59 -8.09 13.67 -0.92
N GLY A 60 -8.23 14.33 0.22
CA GLY A 60 -7.30 15.38 0.65
C GLY A 60 -5.87 14.85 0.86
N ILE A 61 -5.74 13.68 1.50
CA ILE A 61 -4.45 13.01 1.68
C ILE A 61 -3.86 12.59 0.32
N ASN A 62 -4.68 12.01 -0.56
CA ASN A 62 -4.23 11.57 -1.89
C ASN A 62 -3.76 12.74 -2.77
N LEU A 63 -4.49 13.87 -2.77
CA LEU A 63 -4.09 15.06 -3.50
C LEU A 63 -2.70 15.56 -3.06
N ARG A 64 -2.41 15.49 -1.75
CA ARG A 64 -1.08 15.83 -1.24
C ARG A 64 -0.01 14.84 -1.71
N ARG A 65 -0.34 13.55 -1.83
CA ARG A 65 0.58 12.52 -2.32
C ARG A 65 0.94 12.72 -3.80
N GLU A 66 0.03 13.25 -4.61
CA GLU A 66 0.28 13.55 -6.02
C GLU A 66 1.39 14.57 -6.24
N LEU A 67 1.65 15.49 -5.30
CA LEU A 67 2.76 16.45 -5.39
C LEU A 67 4.15 15.81 -5.28
N TYR A 68 4.24 14.62 -4.71
CA TYR A 68 5.50 13.91 -4.48
C TYR A 68 5.72 12.74 -5.46
N ALA A 69 4.77 12.47 -6.36
CA ALA A 69 4.83 11.42 -7.38
C ALA A 69 5.45 11.95 -8.69
#